data_AF-A0A9D6I8Q1-F1
#
_entry.id   AF-A0A9D6I8Q1-F1
#
_cell.length_a   1.000
_cell.length_b   1.000
_cell.length_c   1.000
_cell.angle_alpha   90.00
_cell.angle_beta   90.00
_cell.angle_gamma   90.00
#
_symmetry.space_group_name_H-M   'P 1'
#
loop_
_entity.id
_entity.type
_entity.pdbx_description
1 polymer ?
#
loop_
_entity_poly.entity_id
_entity_poly.type
_entity_poly.pdbx_seq_one_letter_code
_entity_poly.pdbx_strand_id
1 'polypeptide(L)' 'MKVILSSHQIEVFADLFTNLASGFFGTLIIFPGIFGLRSPLDLLALLIINLPSGILLLTIALKLKEYTYES' A
#
# COMPACT_ATOMS: atom_id res chain seq x y z
N MET A 1 16.69 20.69 6.52
CA MET A 1 15.69 20.70 7.62
C MET A 1 15.38 19.25 7.97
N LYS A 2 15.75 18.77 9.16
CA LYS A 2 15.49 17.39 9.59
C LYS A 2 14.07 17.35 10.14
N VAL A 3 13.16 16.63 9.47
CA VAL A 3 11.81 16.42 9.98
C VAL A 3 11.90 15.38 11.09
N ILE A 4 11.60 15.78 12.33
CA ILE A 4 11.50 14.86 13.46
C ILE A 4 10.02 14.49 13.55
N LEU A 5 9.70 13.25 13.23
CA LEU A 5 8.35 12.71 13.35
C LEU A 5 8.17 12.15 14.77
N SER A 6 7.01 12.39 15.36
CA SER A 6 6.59 11.72 16.59
C SER A 6 6.19 10.26 16.33
N SER A 7 6.27 9.39 17.35
CA SER A 7 5.86 7.98 17.23
C SER A 7 4.43 7.83 16.71
N HIS A 8 3.51 8.70 17.13
CA HIS A 8 2.13 8.72 16.63
C HIS A 8 2.03 9.03 15.14
N GLN A 9 2.84 9.98 14.63
CA GLN A 9 2.85 10.27 13.19
C GLN A 9 3.40 9.09 12.38
N ILE A 10 4.43 8.41 12.90
CA ILE A 10 5.00 7.20 12.27
C ILE A 10 3.94 6.09 12.18
N GLU A 11 3.18 5.87 13.25
CA GLU A 11 2.08 4.91 13.30
C GLU A 11 0.99 5.24 12.26
N VAL A 12 0.55 6.51 12.20
CA VAL A 12 -0.43 6.97 11.20
C VAL A 12 0.06 6.74 9.78
N PHE A 13 1.35 7.00 9.48
CA PHE A 13 1.91 6.71 8.16
C PHE A 13 1.92 5.22 7.87
N ALA A 14 2.32 4.38 8.83
CA ALA A 14 2.35 2.94 8.65
C ALA A 14 0.97 2.36 8.34
N ASP A 15 -0.06 2.82 9.04
CA ASP A 15 -1.44 2.40 8.79
C ASP A 15 -1.97 2.96 7.47
N LEU A 16 -1.63 4.20 7.12
CA LEU A 16 -1.97 4.77 5.82
C LEU A 16 -1.38 3.95 4.66
N PHE A 17 -0.11 3.57 4.74
CA PHE A 17 0.53 2.73 3.72
C PHE A 17 -0.08 1.31 3.66
N THR A 18 -0.42 0.74 4.80
CA THR A 18 -1.10 -0.57 4.89
C THR A 18 -2.49 -0.51 4.23
N ASN A 19 -3.26 0.53 4.54
CA ASN A 19 -4.61 0.75 4.01
C ASN A 19 -4.58 1.08 2.51
N LEU A 20 -3.58 1.83 2.05
CA LEU A 20 -3.44 2.13 0.63
C LEU A 20 -3.10 0.87 -0.18
N ALA A 21 -2.16 0.05 0.30
CA ALA A 21 -1.80 -1.20 -0.36
C ALA A 21 -2.99 -2.17 -0.41
N SER A 22 -3.65 -2.40 0.72
CA SER A 22 -4.81 -3.30 0.80
C SER A 22 -6.02 -2.76 0.03
N GLY A 23 -6.29 -1.46 0.10
CA GLY A 23 -7.37 -0.80 -0.63
C GLY A 23 -7.18 -0.88 -2.13
N PHE A 24 -5.96 -0.64 -2.63
CA PHE A 24 -5.65 -0.75 -4.06
C PHE A 24 -5.89 -2.18 -4.59
N PHE A 25 -5.25 -3.19 -3.99
CA PHE A 25 -5.41 -4.57 -4.45
C PHE A 25 -6.81 -5.12 -4.21
N GLY A 26 -7.42 -4.79 -3.07
CA GLY A 26 -8.78 -5.18 -2.74
C GLY A 26 -9.78 -4.63 -3.75
N THR A 27 -9.69 -3.34 -4.09
CA THR A 27 -10.56 -2.73 -5.10
C THR A 27 -10.32 -3.35 -6.48
N LEU A 28 -9.06 -3.60 -6.83
CA LEU A 28 -8.70 -4.19 -8.13
C LEU A 28 -9.24 -5.62 -8.30
N ILE A 29 -9.25 -6.42 -7.24
CA ILE A 29 -9.72 -7.82 -7.26
C ILE A 29 -11.25 -7.90 -7.13
N ILE A 30 -11.85 -7.12 -6.22
CA ILE A 30 -13.29 -7.22 -5.89
C ILE A 30 -14.14 -6.43 -6.88
N PHE A 31 -13.67 -5.25 -7.31
CA PHE A 31 -14.39 -4.34 -8.20
C PHE A 31 -13.55 -3.90 -9.41
N PRO A 32 -13.06 -4.84 -10.25
CA PRO A 32 -12.23 -4.52 -11.41
C PRO A 32 -12.93 -3.60 -12.41
N GLY A 33 -14.26 -3.59 -12.44
CA GLY A 33 -15.06 -2.73 -13.32
C GLY A 33 -14.86 -1.22 -13.09
N ILE A 34 -14.45 -0.80 -11.89
CA ILE A 34 -14.15 0.61 -11.58
C ILE A 34 -12.95 1.12 -12.39
N PHE A 35 -12.03 0.21 -12.74
CA PHE A 35 -10.84 0.51 -13.55
C PHE A 35 -11.09 0.35 -15.05
N GLY A 36 -12.34 0.07 -15.47
CA GLY A 36 -12.70 -0.10 -16.88
C GLY A 36 -12.11 -1.36 -17.52
N LEU A 37 -11.73 -2.36 -16.72
CA LEU A 37 -11.14 -3.61 -17.18
C LEU A 37 -12.17 -4.44 -17.97
N ARG A 38 -11.80 -4.85 -19.18
CA ARG A 38 -12.70 -5.55 -20.11
C ARG A 38 -12.40 -7.05 -20.22
N SER A 39 -11.20 -7.47 -19.82
CA SER A 39 -10.79 -8.87 -19.83
C SER A 39 -10.03 -9.28 -18.57
N PRO A 40 -10.02 -10.58 -18.22
CA PRO A 40 -9.18 -11.10 -17.14
C PRO A 40 -7.67 -10.87 -17.36
N LEU A 41 -7.24 -10.77 -18.62
CA LEU A 41 -5.84 -10.48 -18.96
C LEU A 41 -5.47 -9.05 -18.60
N ASP A 42 -6.37 -8.08 -18.78
CA ASP A 42 -6.14 -6.69 -18.37
C ASP A 42 -5.98 -6.59 -16.85
N LEU A 43 -6.80 -7.33 -16.09
CA LEU A 43 -6.68 -7.42 -14.64
C LEU A 43 -5.32 -7.99 -14.22
N LEU A 44 -4.91 -9.10 -14.83
CA LEU A 44 -3.62 -9.73 -14.54
C LEU A 44 -2.45 -8.80 -14.88
N ALA A 45 -2.51 -8.11 -16.01
CA ALA A 45 -1.51 -7.11 -16.41
C ALA A 45 -1.44 -5.97 -15.38
N LEU A 46 -2.59 -5.43 -14.95
CA LEU A 46 -2.63 -4.35 -13.97
C LEU A 46 -2.09 -4.81 -12.61
N LEU A 47 -2.39 -6.03 -12.18
CA LEU A 47 -1.85 -6.62 -10.96
C LEU A 47 -0.33 -6.73 -11.03
N ILE A 48 0.23 -7.28 -12.11
CA ILE A 48 1.67 -7.46 -12.27
C ILE A 48 2.40 -6.11 -12.31
N ILE A 49 1.87 -5.13 -13.05
CA ILE A 49 2.49 -3.81 -13.17
C ILE A 49 2.52 -3.07 -11.83
N ASN A 50 1.46 -3.21 -11.01
CA ASN A 50 1.35 -2.50 -9.72
C ASN A 50 1.82 -3.33 -8.52
N LEU A 51 2.14 -4.60 -8.70
CA LEU A 51 2.65 -5.47 -7.64
C LEU A 51 3.89 -4.88 -6.94
N PRO A 52 4.90 -4.33 -7.65
CA PRO A 52 6.06 -3.73 -7.01
C PRO A 52 5.70 -2.53 -6.13
N SER A 53 4.76 -1.68 -6.56
CA SER A 53 4.28 -0.54 -5.78
C SER A 53 3.58 -1.00 -4.50
N GLY A 54 2.76 -2.03 -4.59
CA GLY A 54 2.12 -2.61 -3.42
C GLY A 54 3.10 -3.22 -2.42
N ILE A 55 4.09 -3.98 -2.91
CA ILE A 55 5.17 -4.53 -2.07
C ILE A 55 5.95 -3.39 -1.41
N LEU A 56 6.26 -2.32 -2.14
CA LEU A 56 6.97 -1.16 -1.60
C LEU A 56 6.17 -0.48 -0.48
N LEU A 57 4.87 -0.25 -0.67
CA LEU A 57 3.98 0.33 0.35
C LEU A 57 3.96 -0.53 1.62
N LEU A 58 3.80 -1.85 1.48
CA LEU A 58 3.83 -2.78 2.61
C LEU A 58 5.20 -2.82 3.30
N THR A 59 6.29 -2.79 2.52
CA THR A 59 7.65 -2.79 3.07
C THR A 59 7.91 -1.52 3.89
N ILE A 60 7.48 -0.36 3.40
CA ILE A 60 7.56 0.90 4.13
C ILE A 60 6.72 0.84 5.39
N ALA A 61 5.47 0.35 5.30
CA ALA A 61 4.60 0.20 6.45
C ALA A 61 5.21 -0.68 7.55
N LEU A 62 5.76 -1.85 7.18
CA LEU A 62 6.40 -2.77 8.12
C LEU A 62 7.61 -2.12 8.80
N LYS A 63 8.48 -1.47 8.03
CA LYS A 63 9.63 -0.75 8.60
C LYS A 63 9.20 0.37 9.54
N LEU A 64 8.18 1.15 9.19
CA LEU A 64 7.67 2.20 10.08
C LEU A 64 7.12 1.61 11.39
N LYS A 65 6.43 0.47 11.33
CA LYS A 65 5.96 -0.24 12.53
C LYS A 65 7.13 -0.72 13.40
N GLU A 66 8.16 -1.30 12.81
CA GLU A 66 9.39 -1.68 13.53
C GLU A 66 9.99 -0.50 14.30
N TYR A 67 10.13 0.67 13.67
CA TYR A 67 10.63 1.89 14.33
C TYR A 67 9.75 2.35 15.49
N THR A 68 8.44 2.14 15.44
CA THR A 68 7.54 2.48 16.55
C THR A 68 7.65 1.51 17.72
N TYR A 69 7.89 0.22 17.47
CA TYR A 69 8.06 -0.77 18.55
C TYR A 69 9.43 -0.69 19.24
N GLU A 70 10.44 -0.16 18.56
CA GLU A 70 11.78 0.07 19.12
C GLU A 70 11.92 1.41 19.88
N SER A 71 10.95 2.33 19.77
CA SER A 71 10.95 3.65 20.44
C SER A 71 10.19 3.68 21.74
#